data_AF-A0A7Y4L4Q5-F1
#
_entry.id   AF-A0A7Y4L4Q5-F1
#
_cell.length_a   1.000
_cell.length_b   1.000
_cell.length_c   1.000
_cell.angle_alpha   90.00
_cell.angle_beta   90.00
_cell.angle_gamma   90.00
#
_symmetry.space_group_name_H-M   'P 1'
#
loop_
_entity.id
_entity.type
_entity.pdbx_description
1 polymer ?
#
loop_
_entity_poly.entity_id
_entity_poly.type
_entity_poly.pdbx_seq_one_letter_code
_entity_poly.pdbx_strand_id
1 'polypeptide(L)' 'MGMSEMTLYRAIAAGEFPAVRIGRRLLVPARVLERMAELAISTGREVSAAEISGQAS' A
#
# COMPACT_ATOMS: atom_id res chain seq x y z
N MET A 1 13.64 8.92 7.24
CA MET A 1 13.37 7.53 6.79
C MET A 1 12.15 7.58 5.88
N GLY A 2 12.38 7.77 4.57
CA GLY A 2 11.32 7.84 3.57
C GLY A 2 11.61 6.81 2.49
N MET A 3 10.57 6.16 1.99
CA MET A 3 10.69 5.26 0.85
C MET A 3 11.05 6.09 -0.39
N SER A 4 12.01 5.62 -1.20
CA SER A 4 12.29 6.28 -2.47
C SER A 4 11.04 6.18 -3.37
N GLU A 5 10.74 7.24 -4.11
CA GLU A 5 9.59 7.24 -5.03
C GLU A 5 9.65 6.05 -6.00
N MET A 6 10.86 5.66 -6.43
CA MET A 6 11.11 4.48 -7.26
C MET A 6 10.70 3.17 -6.60
N THR A 7 10.92 3.02 -5.29
CA THR A 7 10.52 1.83 -4.53
C THR A 7 9.00 1.71 -4.47
N LEU A 8 8.30 2.83 -4.23
CA LEU A 8 6.84 2.86 -4.19
C LEU A 8 6.25 2.57 -5.57
N TYR A 9 6.77 3.19 -6.63
CA TYR A 9 6.32 2.91 -8.00
C TYR A 9 6.47 1.45 -8.39
N ARG A 10 7.60 0.81 -8.04
CA ARG A 10 7.84 -0.61 -8.32
C ARG A 10 6.85 -1.50 -7.56
N ALA A 11 6.62 -1.23 -6.28
CA ALA A 11 5.66 -1.99 -5.48
C ALA A 11 4.23 -1.88 -6.05
N ILE A 12 3.83 -0.66 -6.50
CA ILE A 12 2.54 -0.47 -7.18
C ILE A 12 2.49 -1.26 -8.49
N ALA A 13 3.55 -1.19 -9.31
CA ALA A 13 3.61 -1.90 -10.59
C ALA A 13 3.60 -3.43 -10.41
N ALA A 14 4.16 -3.94 -9.33
CA ALA A 14 4.14 -5.35 -8.96
C ALA A 14 2.81 -5.81 -8.32
N GLY A 15 1.89 -4.88 -8.03
CA GLY A 15 0.63 -5.18 -7.32
C GLY A 15 0.80 -5.36 -5.81
N GLU A 16 2.01 -5.17 -5.29
CA GLU A 16 2.37 -5.29 -3.88
C GLU A 16 1.92 -4.08 -3.07
N PHE A 17 1.60 -2.96 -3.73
CA PHE A 17 1.08 -1.76 -3.07
C PHE A 17 -0.23 -1.30 -3.72
N PRO A 18 -1.32 -1.17 -2.95
CA PRO A 18 -2.62 -0.78 -3.48
C PRO A 18 -2.60 0.69 -3.91
N ALA A 19 -2.90 0.92 -5.18
CA ALA A 19 -3.02 2.25 -5.77
C ALA A 19 -4.13 2.29 -6.81
N VAL A 20 -4.69 3.47 -6.99
CA VAL A 20 -5.69 3.77 -8.02
C VAL A 20 -5.01 4.62 -9.10
N ARG A 21 -5.15 4.19 -10.35
CA ARG A 21 -4.68 4.97 -11.50
C ARG A 21 -5.80 5.86 -12.01
N ILE A 22 -5.59 7.18 -11.98
CA ILE A 22 -6.49 8.17 -12.58
C ILE A 22 -5.72 8.89 -13.69
N GLY A 23 -5.99 8.51 -14.94
CA GLY A 23 -5.23 8.95 -16.10
C GLY A 23 -3.76 8.55 -15.99
N ARG A 24 -2.87 9.55 -15.95
CA ARG A 24 -1.41 9.35 -15.83
C ARG A 24 -0.89 9.30 -14.38
N ARG A 25 -1.76 9.52 -13.39
CA ARG A 25 -1.36 9.61 -11.98
C ARG A 25 -1.69 8.32 -11.25
N LEU A 26 -0.75 7.87 -10.42
CA LEU A 26 -0.98 6.85 -9.41
C LEU A 26 -1.28 7.54 -8.10
N LEU A 27 -2.37 7.14 -7.45
CA LEU A 27 -2.85 7.71 -6.20
C LEU A 27 -3.03 6.58 -5.20
N VAL A 28 -2.48 6.74 -4.00
CA VAL A 28 -2.75 5.84 -2.88
C VAL A 28 -3.97 6.37 -2.15
N PRO A 29 -5.08 5.62 -2.04
CA PRO A 29 -6.26 6.08 -1.32
C PRO A 29 -5.97 6.20 0.18
N ALA A 30 -6.39 7.30 0.81
CA ALA A 30 -6.19 7.53 2.25
C ALA A 30 -6.75 6.38 3.11
N ARG A 31 -7.91 5.85 2.73
CA ARG A 31 -8.56 4.71 3.41
C ARG A 31 -7.68 3.46 3.49
N VAL A 32 -6.78 3.23 2.52
CA VAL A 32 -5.82 2.13 2.59
C VAL A 32 -4.86 2.34 3.75
N LEU A 33 -4.30 3.55 3.87
CA LEU A 33 -3.35 3.90 4.91
C LEU A 33 -3.99 3.83 6.30
N GLU A 34 -5.23 4.31 6.42
CA GLU A 34 -6.03 4.20 7.65
C GLU A 34 -6.17 2.73 8.07
N ARG A 35 -6.55 1.85 7.14
CA ARG A 35 -6.70 0.42 7.44
C ARG A 35 -5.38 -0.28 7.78
N MET A 36 -4.28 0.10 7.12
CA MET A 36 -2.94 -0.38 7.47
C MET A 36 -2.57 0.03 8.89
N ALA A 37 -2.82 1.29 9.25
CA ALA A 37 -2.55 1.81 10.58
C ALA A 37 -3.38 1.11 11.65
N GLU A 38 -4.68 0.92 11.40
CA GLU A 38 -5.57 0.18 12.31
C GLU A 38 -5.08 -1.25 12.56
N LEU A 39 -4.71 -1.98 11.50
CA LEU A 39 -4.19 -3.34 11.63
C LEU A 39 -2.85 -3.39 12.36
N ALA A 40 -1.95 -2.44 12.08
CA ALA A 40 -0.66 -2.38 12.76
C ALA A 40 -0.84 -2.11 14.27
N ILE A 41 -1.76 -1.20 14.62
CA ILE A 41 -2.12 -0.92 16.02
C ILE A 41 -2.76 -2.13 16.68
N SER A 42 -3.71 -2.80 16.02
CA SER A 42 -4.46 -3.91 16.62
C SER A 42 -3.61 -5.17 16.80
N THR A 43 -2.65 -5.39 15.91
CA THR A 43 -1.80 -6.60 15.92
C THR A 43 -0.45 -6.38 16.59
N GLY A 44 -0.04 -5.12 16.78
CA GLY A 44 1.28 -4.77 17.31
C GLY A 44 2.44 -5.20 16.40
N ARG A 45 2.18 -5.49 15.12
CA ARG A 45 3.20 -5.91 14.15
C ARG A 45 3.19 -5.04 12.90
N GLU A 46 4.27 -5.16 12.14
CA GLU A 46 4.34 -4.61 10.79
C GLU A 46 3.25 -5.23 9.90
N VAL A 47 2.59 -4.37 9.12
CA VAL A 47 1.56 -4.73 8.14
C VAL A 47 2.08 -4.34 6.77
N SER A 48 2.27 -5.33 5.91
CA SER A 48 2.70 -5.08 4.54
C SER A 48 1.52 -4.63 3.66
N ALA A 49 1.83 -3.89 2.61
CA ALA A 49 0.81 -3.42 1.67
C ALA A 49 0.16 -4.57 0.87
N ALA A 50 0.88 -5.68 0.67
CA ALA A 50 0.38 -6.89 0.01
C ALA A 50 -0.76 -7.56 0.79
N GLU A 51 -0.74 -7.48 2.12
CA GLU A 51 -1.82 -8.01 2.98
C GLU A 51 -3.14 -7.25 2.81
N ILE A 52 -3.07 -5.96 2.44
CA ILE A 52 -4.24 -5.11 2.21
C ILE A 52 -4.76 -5.22 0.77
N SER A 53 -3.87 -5.42 -0.21
CA SER A 53 -4.23 -5.39 -1.63
C SER A 53 -5.06 -6.58 -2.10
N GLY A 54 -5.26 -7.61 -1.26
CA GLY A 54 -6.14 -8.73 -1.57
C GLY A 54 -5.61 -9.67 -2.66
N GLN A 55 -4.29 -9.68 -2.89
CA GLN A 55 -3.64 -10.79 -3.60
C GLN A 55 -3.50 -11.99 -2.63
N ALA A 56 -4.63 -12.56 -2.27
CA ALA A 56 -4.73 -13.92 -1.76
C ALA A 56 -5.52 -14.73 -2.80
N SER A 57 -4.76 -15.39 -3.70
CA SER A 57 -5.12 -16.45 -4.66
C SER A 57 -4.59 -16.15 -6.06
#